data_AF-A0A7C5M9B0-F1
#
_entry.id   AF-A0A7C5M9B0-F1
#
_cell.length_a   1.000
_cell.length_b   1.000
_cell.length_c   1.000
_cell.angle_alpha   90.00
_cell.angle_beta   90.00
_cell.angle_gamma   90.00
#
_symmetry.space_group_name_H-M   'P 1'
#
loop_
_entity.id
_entity.type
_entity.pdbx_description
1 polymer ?
#
loop_
_entity_poly.entity_id
_entity_poly.type
_entity_poly.pdbx_seq_one_letter_code
_entity_poly.pdbx_strand_id
1 'polypeptide(L)'
;MMPRELLVAAVVLTAVSGCKGDKVLAGRRILETNPAGALALFQEAEKTHSPCFECKVYEGLAHEKQGDLAAAAAAWEAAIAIPDAVGKTEVSWRLLDTYEKLFEASKDRAERLAIAKKAAPLEVSLAAARAWANEALAESYRAEMKAAQKAGKADAVKAAASAIQALYLPVQRKRELAIEATEALKALFIERAENAFKEKVAAELAEQGRFDPDTSEVALTNRFTIPSPSKDPAFDPKGDGFKVALRKA
;
A
#
# COMPACT_ATOMS: atom_id res chain seq x y z
N MET A 1 -16.36 85.75 -39.31
CA MET A 1 -14.91 85.76 -39.54
C MET A 1 -14.28 84.73 -38.61
N MET A 2 -13.75 83.63 -39.16
CA MET A 2 -12.86 82.69 -38.45
C MET A 2 -11.46 83.32 -38.32
N PRO A 3 -10.60 82.79 -37.42
CA PRO A 3 -9.70 81.74 -37.89
C PRO A 3 -9.69 80.47 -37.01
N ARG A 4 -9.44 79.36 -37.70
CA ARG A 4 -9.02 78.03 -37.24
C ARG A 4 -7.54 78.08 -36.83
N GLU A 5 -7.12 77.33 -35.81
CA GLU A 5 -5.92 76.44 -35.73
C GLU A 5 -6.11 75.56 -34.45
N LEU A 6 -6.31 74.23 -34.49
CA LEU A 6 -5.42 73.07 -34.74
C LEU A 6 -4.37 72.77 -33.63
N LEU A 7 -4.46 71.53 -33.10
CA LEU A 7 -3.41 70.71 -32.46
C LEU A 7 -2.94 71.17 -31.05
N VAL A 8 -2.76 70.34 -30.02
CA VAL A 8 -2.15 69.00 -29.93
C VAL A 8 -2.70 68.26 -28.70
N ALA A 9 -2.88 66.95 -28.84
CA ALA A 9 -3.20 66.02 -27.76
C ALA A 9 -2.07 65.95 -26.71
N ALA A 10 -2.43 66.04 -25.42
CA ALA A 10 -1.60 65.52 -24.34
C ALA A 10 -2.46 64.57 -23.50
N VAL A 11 -2.54 63.32 -23.98
CA VAL A 11 -2.89 62.18 -23.15
C VAL A 11 -1.80 62.09 -22.08
N VAL A 12 -2.10 62.58 -20.88
CA VAL A 12 -1.31 62.29 -19.69
C VAL A 12 -1.64 60.84 -19.30
N LEU A 13 -1.08 59.91 -20.08
CA LEU A 13 -0.78 58.56 -19.65
C LEU A 13 0.37 58.71 -18.65
N THR A 14 0.04 58.91 -17.37
CA THR A 14 0.97 58.58 -16.30
C THR A 14 1.16 57.07 -16.33
N ALA A 15 2.09 56.64 -17.17
CA ALA A 15 2.77 55.37 -17.05
C ALA A 15 3.39 55.33 -15.64
N VAL A 16 2.70 54.64 -14.73
CA VAL A 16 3.30 54.17 -13.48
C VAL A 16 4.25 53.02 -13.88
N SER A 17 5.35 53.37 -14.52
CA SER A 17 6.46 52.45 -14.83
C SER A 17 7.53 52.56 -13.74
N GLY A 18 7.11 52.47 -12.49
CA GLY A 18 7.96 52.37 -11.31
C GLY A 18 7.49 51.20 -10.46
N CYS A 19 8.37 50.21 -10.26
CA CYS A 19 8.16 48.91 -9.62
C CYS A 19 7.56 47.80 -10.52
N LYS A 20 8.32 47.34 -11.52
CA LYS A 20 8.26 45.92 -11.95
C LYS A 20 8.78 45.04 -10.79
N GLY A 21 8.01 44.95 -9.72
CA GLY A 21 8.25 43.97 -8.67
C GLY A 21 8.08 42.58 -9.26
N ASP A 22 8.98 41.67 -8.91
CA ASP A 22 8.83 40.26 -9.18
C ASP A 22 7.38 39.81 -8.88
N LYS A 23 6.71 39.22 -9.88
CA LYS A 23 5.31 38.78 -9.76
C LYS A 23 5.13 37.76 -8.63
N VAL A 24 6.17 36.98 -8.35
CA VAL A 24 6.20 36.07 -7.18
C VAL A 24 6.16 36.88 -5.89
N LEU A 25 7.00 37.92 -5.74
CA LEU A 25 6.94 38.80 -4.56
C LEU A 25 5.61 39.54 -4.42
N ALA A 26 5.02 39.98 -5.54
CA ALA A 26 3.70 40.62 -5.53
C ALA A 26 2.60 39.64 -5.06
N GLY A 27 2.59 38.42 -5.59
CA GLY A 27 1.66 37.36 -5.19
C GLY A 27 1.80 37.00 -3.71
N ARG A 28 3.02 36.86 -3.21
CA ARG A 28 3.29 36.56 -1.79
C ARG A 28 2.69 37.58 -0.83
N ARG A 29 2.71 38.87 -1.18
CA ARG A 29 2.18 39.96 -0.33
C ARG A 29 0.66 39.90 -0.16
N ILE A 30 -0.05 39.39 -1.17
CA ILE A 30 -1.51 39.32 -1.17
C ILE A 30 -2.04 37.91 -0.91
N LEU A 31 -1.18 36.90 -0.78
CA LEU A 31 -1.56 35.50 -0.61
C LEU A 31 -2.55 35.28 0.54
N GLU A 32 -2.33 35.91 1.68
CA GLU A 32 -3.18 35.75 2.86
C GLU A 32 -4.53 36.47 2.73
N THR A 33 -4.59 37.60 2.02
CA THR A 33 -5.79 38.44 1.94
C THR A 33 -6.60 38.22 0.67
N ASN A 34 -5.96 37.78 -0.41
CA ASN A 34 -6.55 37.50 -1.71
C ASN A 34 -5.82 36.33 -2.40
N PRO A 35 -6.06 35.08 -1.96
CA PRO A 35 -5.38 33.92 -2.52
C PRO A 35 -5.69 33.68 -4.00
N ALA A 36 -6.88 34.08 -4.48
CA ALA A 36 -7.23 33.96 -5.90
C ALA A 36 -6.42 34.95 -6.77
N GLY A 37 -6.26 36.19 -6.31
CA GLY A 37 -5.38 37.17 -6.96
C GLY A 37 -3.91 36.76 -6.90
N ALA A 38 -3.45 36.19 -5.78
CA ALA A 38 -2.09 35.68 -5.65
C ALA A 38 -1.82 34.55 -6.66
N LEU A 39 -2.75 33.61 -6.79
CA LEU A 39 -2.66 32.50 -7.75
C LEU A 39 -2.47 33.00 -9.19
N ALA A 40 -3.25 34.00 -9.62
CA ALA A 40 -3.10 34.59 -10.95
C ALA A 40 -1.70 35.19 -11.16
N LEU A 41 -1.13 35.85 -10.15
CA LEU A 41 0.22 36.41 -10.23
C LEU A 41 1.30 35.32 -10.33
N PHE A 42 1.16 34.20 -9.62
CA PHE A 42 2.11 33.08 -9.72
C PHE A 42 2.05 32.38 -11.09
N GLN A 43 0.85 32.17 -11.62
CA GLN A 43 0.66 31.60 -12.97
C GLN A 43 1.23 32.52 -14.05
N GLU A 44 1.11 33.84 -13.88
CA GLU A 44 1.75 34.80 -14.78
C GLU A 44 3.28 34.83 -14.65
N ALA A 45 3.81 34.64 -13.43
CA ALA A 45 5.24 34.54 -13.19
C ALA A 45 5.82 33.30 -13.88
N GLU A 46 5.15 32.16 -13.77
CA GLU A 46 5.55 30.90 -14.41
C GLU A 46 5.59 31.02 -15.95
N LYS A 47 4.61 31.70 -16.56
CA LYS A 47 4.63 31.98 -18.01
C LYS A 47 5.86 32.76 -18.46
N THR A 48 6.41 33.58 -17.56
CA THR A 48 7.58 34.41 -17.85
C THR A 48 8.87 33.62 -17.62
N HIS A 49 8.93 32.80 -16.58
CA HIS A 49 10.09 31.99 -16.20
C HIS A 49 9.63 30.56 -15.91
N SER A 50 9.96 29.61 -16.80
CA SER A 50 9.61 28.20 -16.65
C SER A 50 10.85 27.32 -16.87
N PRO A 51 11.12 26.32 -16.00
CA PRO A 51 10.36 25.99 -14.78
C PRO A 51 10.58 27.03 -13.65
N CYS A 52 9.55 27.30 -12.84
CA CYS A 52 9.65 28.20 -11.68
C CYS A 52 9.21 27.46 -10.40
N PHE A 53 10.20 27.02 -9.63
CA PHE A 53 9.98 26.32 -8.36
C PHE A 53 9.14 27.16 -7.38
N GLU A 54 9.51 28.42 -7.18
CA GLU A 54 8.78 29.30 -6.25
C GLU A 54 7.34 29.52 -6.68
N CYS A 55 7.09 29.66 -7.99
CA CYS A 55 5.74 29.79 -8.53
C CYS A 55 4.88 28.58 -8.13
N LYS A 56 5.37 27.35 -8.35
CA LYS A 56 4.64 26.14 -7.94
C LYS A 56 4.45 26.01 -6.44
N VAL A 57 5.44 26.40 -5.65
CA VAL A 57 5.32 26.43 -4.19
C VAL A 57 4.20 27.37 -3.75
N TYR A 58 4.17 28.60 -4.26
CA TYR A 58 3.16 29.57 -3.85
C TYR A 58 1.79 29.32 -4.49
N GLU A 59 1.72 28.66 -5.66
CA GLU A 59 0.47 28.11 -6.20
C GLU A 59 -0.13 27.08 -5.24
N GLY A 60 0.67 26.13 -4.73
CA GLY A 60 0.24 25.15 -3.74
C GLY A 60 -0.34 25.82 -2.49
N LEU A 61 0.35 26.84 -1.96
CA LEU A 61 -0.14 27.63 -0.83
C LEU A 61 -1.44 28.37 -1.13
N ALA A 62 -1.57 28.96 -2.32
CA ALA A 62 -2.77 29.68 -2.71
C ALA A 62 -3.97 28.73 -2.80
N HIS A 63 -3.78 27.53 -3.33
CA HIS A 63 -4.82 26.50 -3.39
C HIS A 63 -5.18 25.96 -1.99
N GLU A 64 -4.21 25.74 -1.10
CA GLU A 64 -4.47 25.39 0.30
C GLU A 64 -5.35 26.45 0.99
N LYS A 65 -5.06 27.74 0.79
CA LYS A 65 -5.83 28.86 1.36
C LYS A 65 -7.25 28.96 0.79
N GLN A 66 -7.48 28.48 -0.43
CA GLN A 66 -8.80 28.40 -1.06
C GLN A 66 -9.57 27.13 -0.64
N GLY A 67 -8.93 26.19 0.06
CA GLY A 67 -9.50 24.89 0.40
C GLY A 67 -9.49 23.88 -0.75
N ASP A 68 -8.85 24.20 -1.88
CA ASP A 68 -8.71 23.30 -3.02
C ASP A 68 -7.49 22.39 -2.84
N LEU A 69 -7.66 21.36 -2.01
CA LEU A 69 -6.58 20.43 -1.67
C LEU A 69 -6.09 19.62 -2.88
N ALA A 70 -6.94 19.37 -3.87
CA ALA A 70 -6.57 18.61 -5.07
C ALA A 70 -5.63 19.45 -5.95
N ALA A 71 -5.97 20.72 -6.19
CA ALA A 71 -5.09 21.63 -6.92
C ALA A 71 -3.81 21.93 -6.14
N ALA A 72 -3.87 22.02 -4.81
CA ALA A 72 -2.69 22.17 -3.97
C ALA A 72 -1.73 20.98 -4.13
N ALA A 73 -2.24 19.75 -4.03
CA ALA A 73 -1.43 18.55 -4.22
C ALA A 73 -0.77 18.51 -5.61
N ALA A 74 -1.49 18.90 -6.68
CA ALA A 74 -0.94 18.96 -8.03
C ALA A 74 0.18 20.01 -8.15
N ALA A 75 0.03 21.19 -7.54
CA ALA A 75 1.05 22.21 -7.53
C ALA A 75 2.31 21.77 -6.76
N TRP A 76 2.14 21.07 -5.63
CA TRP A 76 3.22 20.50 -4.86
C TRP A 76 3.95 19.36 -5.58
N GLU A 77 3.21 18.45 -6.22
CA GLU A 77 3.77 17.41 -7.11
C GLU A 77 4.63 18.05 -8.21
N ALA A 78 4.13 19.12 -8.84
CA ALA A 78 4.87 19.86 -9.86
C ALA A 78 6.13 20.54 -9.28
N ALA A 79 6.05 21.11 -8.07
CA ALA A 79 7.19 21.76 -7.41
C ALA A 79 8.34 20.76 -7.15
N ILE A 80 8.04 19.56 -6.66
CA ILE A 80 9.05 18.53 -6.34
C ILE A 80 9.72 17.98 -7.61
N ALA A 81 9.03 18.01 -8.75
CA ALA A 81 9.58 17.57 -10.02
C ALA A 81 10.60 18.55 -10.64
N ILE A 82 10.74 19.77 -10.09
CA ILE A 82 11.67 20.78 -10.59
C ILE A 82 13.07 20.54 -9.99
N PRO A 83 14.17 20.59 -10.76
CA PRO A 83 15.53 20.36 -10.25
C PRO A 83 15.91 21.23 -9.04
N ASP A 84 15.40 22.46 -8.95
CA ASP A 84 15.61 23.39 -7.83
C ASP A 84 14.98 22.93 -6.50
N ALA A 85 14.18 21.85 -6.52
CA ALA A 85 13.62 21.22 -5.33
C ALA A 85 14.61 20.27 -4.62
N VAL A 86 15.77 19.96 -5.23
CA VAL A 86 16.75 19.06 -4.62
C VAL A 86 17.20 19.62 -3.26
N GLY A 87 16.99 18.83 -2.20
CA GLY A 87 17.30 19.19 -0.82
C GLY A 87 16.22 19.99 -0.08
N LYS A 88 15.13 20.38 -0.74
CA LYS A 88 14.00 21.13 -0.16
C LYS A 88 12.90 20.21 0.35
N THR A 89 13.17 19.53 1.45
CA THR A 89 12.26 18.53 2.04
C THR A 89 10.95 19.11 2.58
N GLU A 90 10.90 20.42 2.84
CA GLU A 90 9.71 21.12 3.30
C GLU A 90 8.53 21.00 2.32
N VAL A 91 8.82 20.97 1.01
CA VAL A 91 7.79 20.81 -0.02
C VAL A 91 7.21 19.41 0.01
N SER A 92 8.07 18.40 0.15
CA SER A 92 7.65 16.99 0.28
C SER A 92 6.83 16.75 1.56
N TRP A 93 7.23 17.35 2.68
CA TRP A 93 6.45 17.29 3.92
C TRP A 93 5.06 17.92 3.76
N ARG A 94 4.97 19.04 3.04
CA ARG A 94 3.70 19.73 2.81
C ARG A 94 2.80 18.98 1.81
N LEU A 95 3.38 18.35 0.80
CA LEU A 95 2.65 17.42 -0.06
C LEU A 95 2.10 16.24 0.74
N LEU A 96 2.90 15.66 1.64
CA LEU A 96 2.46 14.56 2.50
C LEU A 96 1.28 14.96 3.40
N ASP A 97 1.33 16.15 4.01
CA ASP A 97 0.21 16.72 4.80
C ASP A 97 -1.03 16.98 3.93
N THR A 98 -0.85 17.47 2.70
CA THR A 98 -1.95 17.69 1.76
C THR A 98 -2.62 16.37 1.36
N TYR A 99 -1.84 15.31 1.10
CA TYR A 99 -2.38 13.98 0.86
C TYR A 99 -3.09 13.40 2.07
N GLU A 100 -2.59 13.62 3.29
CA GLU A 100 -3.27 13.16 4.49
C GLU A 100 -4.66 13.80 4.62
N LYS A 101 -4.76 15.13 4.42
CA LYS A 101 -6.06 15.83 4.41
C LYS A 101 -7.01 15.32 3.32
N LEU A 102 -6.49 15.08 2.11
CA LEU A 102 -7.27 14.47 1.03
C LEU A 102 -7.77 13.06 1.41
N PHE A 103 -6.90 12.26 2.03
CA PHE A 103 -7.22 10.90 2.48
C PHE A 103 -8.30 10.89 3.57
N GLU A 104 -8.22 11.82 4.53
CA GLU A 104 -9.21 11.97 5.59
C GLU A 104 -10.55 12.49 5.07
N ALA A 105 -10.53 13.41 4.10
CA ALA A 105 -11.73 13.96 3.48
C ALA A 105 -12.45 12.96 2.57
N SER A 106 -11.72 12.01 1.97
CA SER A 106 -12.31 11.02 1.07
C SER A 106 -13.05 9.91 1.82
N LYS A 107 -14.27 9.62 1.33
CA LYS A 107 -15.08 8.46 1.75
C LYS A 107 -14.98 7.30 0.78
N ASP A 108 -14.46 7.53 -0.42
CA ASP A 108 -14.30 6.47 -1.41
C ASP A 108 -13.03 5.67 -1.11
N ARG A 109 -13.20 4.35 -0.97
CA ARG A 109 -12.09 3.45 -0.71
C ARG A 109 -11.07 3.47 -1.86
N ALA A 110 -11.52 3.55 -3.11
CA ALA A 110 -10.60 3.52 -4.24
C ALA A 110 -9.73 4.79 -4.30
N GLU A 111 -10.36 5.96 -4.12
CA GLU A 111 -9.66 7.24 -3.99
C GLU A 111 -8.67 7.24 -2.82
N ARG A 112 -9.07 6.79 -1.64
CA ARG A 112 -8.17 6.67 -0.47
C ARG A 112 -6.93 5.83 -0.76
N LEU A 113 -7.10 4.70 -1.45
CA LEU A 113 -5.97 3.86 -1.84
C LEU A 113 -5.09 4.52 -2.91
N ALA A 114 -5.67 5.27 -3.84
CA ALA A 114 -4.90 6.03 -4.82
C ALA A 114 -4.04 7.11 -4.14
N ILE A 115 -4.60 7.83 -3.17
CA ILE A 115 -3.87 8.83 -2.37
C ILE A 115 -2.76 8.16 -1.54
N ALA A 116 -3.07 7.07 -0.84
CA ALA A 116 -2.07 6.33 -0.06
C ALA A 116 -0.91 5.82 -0.92
N LYS A 117 -1.17 5.36 -2.15
CA LYS A 117 -0.12 4.96 -3.10
C LYS A 117 0.81 6.11 -3.50
N LYS A 118 0.29 7.33 -3.61
CA LYS A 118 1.09 8.53 -3.88
C LYS A 118 1.89 8.98 -2.64
N ALA A 119 1.30 8.89 -1.46
CA ALA A 119 1.92 9.31 -0.21
C ALA A 119 2.99 8.33 0.33
N ALA A 120 2.79 7.03 0.17
CA ALA A 120 3.70 6.00 0.68
C ALA A 120 5.18 6.17 0.29
N PRO A 121 5.57 6.49 -0.97
CA PRO A 121 6.97 6.75 -1.32
C PRO A 121 7.53 8.03 -0.67
N LEU A 122 6.68 9.03 -0.39
CA LEU A 122 7.11 10.24 0.33
C LEU A 122 7.44 9.91 1.79
N GLU A 123 6.66 9.05 2.44
CA GLU A 123 6.95 8.61 3.81
C GLU A 123 8.32 7.93 3.92
N VAL A 124 8.72 7.16 2.89
CA VAL A 124 10.05 6.55 2.82
C VAL A 124 11.14 7.59 2.65
N SER A 125 10.98 8.50 1.67
CA SER A 125 12.00 9.51 1.35
C SER A 125 12.19 10.51 2.49
N LEU A 126 11.13 10.79 3.25
CA LEU A 126 11.14 11.69 4.41
C LEU A 126 11.48 11.00 5.73
N ALA A 127 11.64 9.67 5.74
CA ALA A 127 11.75 8.85 6.95
C ALA A 127 10.66 9.21 7.98
N ALA A 128 9.42 9.27 7.52
CA ALA A 128 8.30 9.75 8.32
C ALA A 128 8.05 8.84 9.53
N ALA A 129 8.01 9.44 10.73
CA ALA A 129 7.82 8.70 11.97
C ALA A 129 6.46 7.97 12.04
N ARG A 130 5.42 8.59 11.46
CA ARG A 130 4.08 7.99 11.31
C ARG A 130 3.79 7.78 9.83
N ALA A 131 3.96 6.53 9.38
CA ALA A 131 3.75 6.13 7.99
C ALA A 131 2.27 5.72 7.74
N TRP A 132 1.35 6.67 7.86
CA TRP A 132 -0.09 6.42 7.75
C TRP A 132 -0.49 5.84 6.38
N ALA A 133 0.17 6.26 5.30
CA ALA A 133 -0.13 5.79 3.96
C ALA A 133 0.32 4.35 3.77
N ASN A 134 1.53 4.01 4.24
CA ASN A 134 1.99 2.63 4.26
C ASN A 134 1.11 1.72 5.14
N GLU A 135 0.63 2.18 6.31
CA GLU A 135 -0.31 1.42 7.13
C GLU A 135 -1.65 1.19 6.41
N ALA A 136 -2.21 2.22 5.77
CA ALA A 136 -3.46 2.09 5.00
C ALA A 136 -3.33 1.08 3.84
N LEU A 137 -2.19 1.07 3.15
CA LEU A 137 -1.90 0.08 2.12
C LEU A 137 -1.75 -1.33 2.70
N ALA A 138 -1.08 -1.46 3.86
CA ALA A 138 -0.92 -2.73 4.54
C ALA A 138 -2.27 -3.36 4.93
N GLU A 139 -3.20 -2.54 5.43
CA GLU A 139 -4.56 -2.99 5.75
C GLU A 139 -5.33 -3.46 4.51
N SER A 140 -5.20 -2.75 3.37
CA SER A 140 -5.83 -3.18 2.12
C SER A 140 -5.27 -4.52 1.63
N TYR A 141 -3.95 -4.65 1.56
CA TYR A 141 -3.32 -5.90 1.12
C TYR A 141 -3.60 -7.05 2.09
N ARG A 142 -3.72 -6.78 3.40
CA ARG A 142 -4.15 -7.78 4.38
C ARG A 142 -5.59 -8.25 4.11
N ALA A 143 -6.49 -7.35 3.75
CA ALA A 143 -7.86 -7.71 3.37
C ALA A 143 -7.89 -8.53 2.07
N GLU A 144 -7.10 -8.14 1.06
CA GLU A 144 -6.94 -8.87 -0.19
C GLU A 144 -6.36 -10.28 0.04
N MET A 145 -5.35 -10.40 0.90
CA MET A 145 -4.77 -11.68 1.31
C MET A 145 -5.82 -12.60 1.93
N LYS A 146 -6.64 -12.09 2.87
CA LYS A 146 -7.72 -12.86 3.49
C LYS A 146 -8.80 -13.27 2.48
N ALA A 147 -9.14 -12.39 1.54
CA ALA A 147 -10.09 -12.73 0.47
C ALA A 147 -9.52 -13.81 -0.48
N ALA A 148 -8.24 -13.71 -0.83
CA ALA A 148 -7.54 -14.70 -1.65
C ALA A 148 -7.45 -16.07 -0.95
N GLN A 149 -7.18 -16.09 0.35
CA GLN A 149 -7.20 -17.31 1.16
C GLN A 149 -8.59 -17.98 1.11
N LYS A 150 -9.67 -17.23 1.38
CA LYS A 150 -11.04 -17.77 1.31
C LYS A 150 -11.41 -18.30 -0.08
N ALA A 151 -10.78 -17.75 -1.12
CA ALA A 151 -11.01 -18.15 -2.50
C ALA A 151 -10.09 -19.29 -3.00
N GLY A 152 -9.24 -19.87 -2.14
CA GLY A 152 -8.30 -20.93 -2.55
C GLY A 152 -7.11 -20.44 -3.39
N LYS A 153 -6.89 -19.12 -3.49
CA LYS A 153 -5.94 -18.53 -4.45
C LYS A 153 -4.56 -18.29 -3.83
N ALA A 154 -3.76 -19.36 -3.71
CA ALA A 154 -2.43 -19.30 -3.08
C ALA A 154 -1.49 -18.25 -3.70
N ASP A 155 -1.47 -18.09 -5.02
CA ASP A 155 -0.58 -17.10 -5.66
C ASP A 155 -1.01 -15.66 -5.37
N ALA A 156 -2.30 -15.40 -5.24
CA ALA A 156 -2.80 -14.09 -4.81
C ALA A 156 -2.48 -13.81 -3.33
N VAL A 157 -2.50 -14.83 -2.46
CA VAL A 157 -2.03 -14.71 -1.07
C VAL A 157 -0.54 -14.32 -1.05
N LYS A 158 0.30 -14.99 -1.85
CA LYS A 158 1.73 -14.66 -1.95
C LYS A 158 1.96 -13.25 -2.48
N ALA A 159 1.22 -12.84 -3.51
CA ALA A 159 1.34 -11.50 -4.09
C ALA A 159 0.99 -10.41 -3.06
N ALA A 160 -0.12 -10.57 -2.34
CA ALA A 160 -0.51 -9.64 -1.29
C ALA A 160 0.51 -9.60 -0.14
N ALA A 161 1.02 -10.76 0.30
CA ALA A 161 2.06 -10.84 1.32
C ALA A 161 3.36 -10.14 0.87
N SER A 162 3.79 -10.35 -0.37
CA SER A 162 4.97 -9.67 -0.94
C SER A 162 4.78 -8.15 -0.99
N ALA A 163 3.60 -7.69 -1.41
CA ALA A 163 3.26 -6.27 -1.41
C ALA A 163 3.35 -5.67 -0.01
N ILE A 164 2.85 -6.36 1.02
CA ILE A 164 2.98 -5.92 2.43
C ILE A 164 4.45 -5.81 2.84
N GLN A 165 5.29 -6.81 2.53
CA GLN A 165 6.69 -6.81 2.94
C GLN A 165 7.50 -5.69 2.28
N ALA A 166 7.07 -5.22 1.10
CA ALA A 166 7.68 -4.10 0.39
C ALA A 166 7.35 -2.72 1.00
N LEU A 167 6.32 -2.61 1.85
CA LEU A 167 5.93 -1.34 2.45
C LEU A 167 6.95 -0.84 3.49
N TYR A 168 6.97 0.47 3.73
CA TYR A 168 7.73 1.07 4.81
C TYR A 168 6.94 0.98 6.12
N LEU A 169 7.18 -0.10 6.86
CA LEU A 169 6.52 -0.42 8.12
C LEU A 169 7.56 -0.84 9.17
N PRO A 170 7.26 -0.67 10.48
CA PRO A 170 8.09 -1.22 11.54
C PRO A 170 8.33 -2.72 11.38
N VAL A 171 9.54 -3.18 11.72
CA VAL A 171 9.94 -4.60 11.58
C VAL A 171 8.98 -5.54 12.31
N GLN A 172 8.54 -5.16 13.52
CA GLN A 172 7.58 -5.95 14.30
C GLN A 172 6.25 -6.14 13.55
N ARG A 173 5.74 -5.06 12.93
CA ARG A 173 4.51 -5.10 12.14
C ARG A 173 4.65 -5.99 10.91
N LYS A 174 5.79 -5.91 10.21
CA LYS A 174 6.09 -6.81 9.08
C LYS A 174 6.13 -8.27 9.49
N ARG A 175 6.71 -8.57 10.67
CA ARG A 175 6.79 -9.93 11.21
C ARG A 175 5.41 -10.51 11.52
N GLU A 176 4.54 -9.74 12.16
CA GLU A 176 3.16 -10.16 12.45
C GLU A 176 2.41 -10.49 11.16
N LEU A 177 2.50 -9.62 10.14
CA LEU A 177 1.84 -9.85 8.86
C LEU A 177 2.44 -11.02 8.08
N ALA A 178 3.75 -11.29 8.23
CA ALA A 178 4.40 -12.47 7.65
C ALA A 178 3.91 -13.78 8.31
N ILE A 179 3.67 -13.77 9.63
CA ILE A 179 3.07 -14.91 10.34
C ILE A 179 1.65 -15.16 9.81
N GLU A 180 0.83 -14.11 9.68
CA GLU A 180 -0.52 -14.23 9.12
C GLU A 180 -0.50 -14.81 7.69
N ALA A 181 0.42 -14.34 6.84
CA ALA A 181 0.57 -14.88 5.49
C ALA A 181 0.99 -16.36 5.47
N THR A 182 1.89 -16.74 6.38
CA THR A 182 2.35 -18.13 6.52
C THR A 182 1.21 -19.05 6.93
N GLU A 183 0.41 -18.66 7.93
CA GLU A 183 -0.75 -19.44 8.36
C GLU A 183 -1.82 -19.52 7.26
N ALA A 184 -2.04 -18.45 6.50
CA ALA A 184 -2.96 -18.48 5.35
C ALA A 184 -2.52 -19.48 4.27
N LEU A 185 -1.23 -19.50 3.92
CA LEU A 185 -0.67 -20.44 2.95
C LEU A 185 -0.67 -21.88 3.46
N LYS A 186 -0.40 -22.08 4.75
CA LYS A 186 -0.47 -23.40 5.40
C LYS A 186 -1.89 -23.95 5.35
N ALA A 187 -2.90 -23.14 5.67
CA ALA A 187 -4.30 -23.55 5.59
C ALA A 187 -4.68 -24.00 4.17
N LEU A 188 -4.29 -23.23 3.15
CA LEU A 188 -4.50 -23.60 1.75
C LEU A 188 -3.78 -24.88 1.34
N PHE A 189 -2.56 -25.07 1.82
CA PHE A 189 -1.79 -26.29 1.56
C PHE A 189 -2.47 -27.52 2.17
N ILE A 190 -2.89 -27.43 3.44
CA ILE A 190 -3.59 -28.51 4.15
C ILE A 190 -4.87 -28.86 3.41
N GLU A 191 -5.72 -27.87 3.09
CA GLU A 191 -6.95 -28.09 2.34
C GLU A 191 -6.70 -28.80 1.00
N ARG A 192 -5.70 -28.35 0.24
CA ARG A 192 -5.33 -28.98 -1.04
C ARG A 192 -4.81 -30.41 -0.84
N ALA A 193 -4.01 -30.65 0.19
CA ALA A 193 -3.44 -31.96 0.49
C ALA A 193 -4.54 -32.94 0.95
N GLU A 194 -5.45 -32.51 1.81
CA GLU A 194 -6.59 -33.29 2.27
C GLU A 194 -7.53 -33.66 1.12
N ASN A 195 -7.84 -32.70 0.24
CA ASN A 195 -8.67 -32.98 -0.94
C ASN A 195 -7.97 -33.96 -1.89
N ALA A 196 -6.68 -33.78 -2.16
CA ALA A 196 -5.92 -34.72 -2.98
C ALA A 196 -5.84 -36.13 -2.36
N PHE A 197 -5.72 -36.22 -1.04
CA PHE A 197 -5.74 -37.49 -0.31
C PHE A 197 -7.11 -38.17 -0.44
N LYS A 198 -8.20 -37.42 -0.19
CA LYS A 198 -9.59 -37.91 -0.31
C LYS A 198 -9.92 -38.41 -1.72
N GLU A 199 -9.45 -37.70 -2.74
CA GLU A 199 -9.70 -38.05 -4.14
C GLU A 199 -8.90 -39.27 -4.63
N LYS A 200 -7.66 -39.44 -4.18
CA LYS A 200 -6.72 -40.38 -4.80
C LYS A 200 -6.37 -41.61 -3.97
N VAL A 201 -6.41 -41.50 -2.65
CA VAL A 201 -5.79 -42.48 -1.74
C VAL A 201 -6.77 -42.99 -0.69
N ALA A 202 -7.73 -42.17 -0.26
CA ALA A 202 -8.64 -42.49 0.83
C ALA A 202 -9.47 -43.76 0.58
N ALA A 203 -9.98 -43.97 -0.64
CA ALA A 203 -10.78 -45.16 -0.96
C ALA A 203 -9.94 -46.46 -0.82
N GLU A 204 -8.74 -46.48 -1.39
CA GLU A 204 -7.83 -47.63 -1.29
C GLU A 204 -7.43 -47.91 0.17
N LEU A 205 -7.13 -46.87 0.94
CA LEU A 205 -6.80 -47.03 2.36
C LEU A 205 -8.01 -47.47 3.20
N ALA A 206 -9.22 -47.04 2.85
CA ALA A 206 -10.45 -47.48 3.51
C ALA A 206 -10.69 -48.97 3.27
N GLU A 207 -10.52 -49.46 2.03
CA GLU A 207 -10.59 -50.89 1.72
C GLU A 207 -9.56 -51.72 2.52
N GLN A 208 -8.40 -51.13 2.81
CA GLN A 208 -7.35 -51.77 3.62
C GLN A 208 -7.58 -51.65 5.14
N GLY A 209 -8.65 -50.97 5.58
CA GLY A 209 -8.93 -50.67 6.99
C GLY A 209 -7.90 -49.72 7.63
N ARG A 210 -7.23 -48.90 6.82
CA ARG A 210 -6.16 -47.97 7.21
C ARG A 210 -6.60 -46.51 7.18
N PHE A 211 -7.83 -46.25 6.73
CA PHE A 211 -8.46 -44.94 6.77
C PHE A 211 -9.92 -45.15 7.14
N ASP A 212 -10.39 -44.42 8.15
CA ASP A 212 -11.79 -44.39 8.53
C ASP A 212 -12.46 -43.18 7.87
N PRO A 213 -13.36 -43.39 6.89
CA PRO A 213 -14.02 -42.29 6.19
C PRO A 213 -15.01 -41.52 7.06
N ASP A 214 -15.55 -42.12 8.13
CA ASP A 214 -16.55 -41.49 9.00
C ASP A 214 -15.90 -40.47 9.95
N THR A 215 -14.69 -40.77 10.41
CA THR A 215 -13.91 -39.89 11.30
C THR A 215 -12.81 -39.10 10.58
N SER A 216 -12.53 -39.44 9.32
CA SER A 216 -11.38 -38.92 8.55
C SER A 216 -10.02 -39.20 9.21
N GLU A 217 -9.90 -40.28 9.97
CA GLU A 217 -8.67 -40.68 10.65
C GLU A 217 -7.88 -41.73 9.86
N VAL A 218 -6.55 -41.59 9.82
CA VAL A 218 -5.66 -42.61 9.26
C VAL A 218 -5.26 -43.57 10.39
N ALA A 219 -5.70 -44.82 10.29
CA ALA A 219 -5.31 -45.87 11.21
C ALA A 219 -3.89 -46.37 10.87
N LEU A 220 -2.90 -45.92 11.65
CA LEU A 220 -1.54 -46.46 11.61
C LEU A 220 -1.52 -47.83 12.29
N THR A 221 -2.08 -48.85 11.65
CA THR A 221 -1.97 -50.23 12.15
C THR A 221 -0.55 -50.73 11.90
N ASN A 222 0.27 -50.84 12.95
CA ASN A 222 1.46 -51.69 12.91
C ASN A 222 0.99 -53.14 12.75
N ARG A 223 1.01 -53.67 11.51
CA ARG A 223 0.73 -55.09 11.28
C ARG A 223 1.94 -55.90 11.73
N PHE A 224 1.98 -56.28 13.00
CA PHE A 224 2.89 -57.31 13.48
C PHE A 224 2.45 -58.66 12.90
N THR A 225 3.24 -59.19 11.97
CA THR A 225 2.99 -60.54 11.44
C THR A 225 3.63 -61.53 12.39
N ILE A 226 2.82 -62.33 13.08
CA ILE A 226 3.28 -63.39 13.98
C ILE A 226 4.13 -64.37 13.15
N PRO A 227 5.44 -64.49 13.40
CA PRO A 227 6.30 -65.43 12.69
C PRO A 227 5.85 -66.87 12.95
N SER A 228 6.12 -67.77 12.01
CA SER A 228 5.79 -69.19 12.21
C SER A 228 6.55 -69.76 13.41
N PRO A 229 6.01 -70.77 14.12
CA PRO A 229 6.69 -71.39 15.26
C PRO A 229 8.10 -71.90 14.93
N SER A 230 8.32 -72.30 13.67
CA SER A 230 9.62 -72.74 13.15
C SER A 230 10.65 -71.62 12.96
N LYS A 231 10.19 -70.37 12.79
CA LYS A 231 11.04 -69.19 12.58
C LYS A 231 11.32 -68.46 13.88
N ASP A 232 10.35 -68.40 14.78
CA ASP A 232 10.51 -67.87 16.13
C ASP A 232 9.60 -68.63 17.11
N PRO A 233 10.15 -69.58 17.88
CA PRO A 233 9.38 -70.39 18.82
C PRO A 233 8.68 -69.57 19.91
N ALA A 234 9.11 -68.33 20.17
CA ALA A 234 8.45 -67.45 21.14
C ALA A 234 7.03 -67.03 20.70
N PHE A 235 6.74 -67.13 19.40
CA PHE A 235 5.45 -66.83 18.78
C PHE A 235 4.64 -68.09 18.41
N ASP A 236 4.95 -69.25 18.99
CA ASP A 236 4.09 -70.44 18.88
C ASP A 236 2.77 -70.24 19.64
N PRO A 237 1.59 -70.27 18.98
CA PRO A 237 0.30 -70.10 19.64
C PRO A 237 0.02 -71.10 20.78
N LYS A 238 0.73 -72.23 20.79
CA LYS A 238 0.60 -73.28 21.80
C LYS A 238 1.68 -73.20 22.90
N GLY A 239 2.66 -72.31 22.76
CA GLY A 239 3.74 -72.13 23.73
C GLY A 239 3.35 -71.22 24.89
N ASP A 240 3.88 -71.50 26.09
CA ASP A 240 3.58 -70.75 27.32
C ASP A 240 3.96 -69.26 27.22
N GLY A 241 4.93 -68.91 26.36
CA GLY A 241 5.43 -67.56 26.15
C GLY A 241 4.64 -66.68 25.17
N PHE A 242 3.70 -67.25 24.40
CA PHE A 242 3.04 -66.57 23.27
C PHE A 242 2.36 -65.26 23.64
N LYS A 243 1.57 -65.28 24.73
CA LYS A 243 0.85 -64.11 25.22
C LYS A 243 1.78 -63.02 25.75
N VAL A 244 2.98 -63.38 26.20
CA VAL A 244 4.00 -62.42 26.68
C VAL A 244 4.73 -61.82 25.49
N ALA A 245 5.05 -62.62 24.47
CA ALA A 245 5.68 -62.17 23.23
C ALA A 245 4.77 -61.21 22.45
N LEU A 246 3.47 -61.51 22.33
CA LEU A 246 2.49 -60.63 21.69
C LEU A 246 2.31 -59.27 22.37
N ARG A 247 2.55 -59.16 23.69
CA ARG A 247 2.43 -57.86 24.40
C ARG A 247 3.67 -56.98 24.25
N LYS A 248 4.80 -57.56 23.83
CA LYS A 248 6.07 -56.86 23.61
C LYS A 248 6.27 -56.44 22.16
N ALA A 249 5.53 -57.05 21.24
CA ALA A 249 5.50 -56.77 19.81
C ALA A 249 4.49 -55.67 19.48
#